data_AF-B7FKV6-F1
#
_entry.id   AF-B7FKV6-F1
#
_cell.length_a   1.000
_cell.length_b   1.000
_cell.length_c   1.000
_cell.angle_alpha   90.00
_cell.angle_beta   90.00
_cell.angle_gamma   90.00
#
_symmetry.space_group_name_H-M   'P 1'
#
loop_
_entity.id
_entity.type
_entity.pdbx_description
1 polymer ?
#
loop_
_entity_poly.entity_id
_entity_poly.type
_entity_poly.pdbx_seq_one_letter_code
_entity_poly.pdbx_strand_id
1 'polypeptide(L)'
;MAAGLKRDPIVILRIDGEDLLEFLNGPSYEPEIVSIFSQIESPQKSLHDLIIQALSKLNVDQGIPPTSDSWVISNIVEPALLSEHGHDLDKPVSQEIFLEEFKKVALSAANRLKEQPVIVAHSESTFDGNGVKRLLSNKFELDKILNSAIETLPKDKNGKISKDYLRVALDTVAPSAALPPFGAIEEMDKVIGEVFKLVSADDAKLVKEEEFKKILTEILGSIMLQLEGNPIAVASNSVVHEPLGSSSTLLQPTPAETA
;
A
#
# COMPACT_ATOMS: atom_id res chain seq x y z
N MET A 1 -0.95 29.54 -8.38
CA MET A 1 -0.30 28.36 -9.01
C MET A 1 -0.55 27.19 -8.08
N ALA A 2 -1.38 26.24 -8.49
CA ALA A 2 -1.62 25.02 -7.72
C ALA A 2 -0.31 24.20 -7.75
N ALA A 3 0.34 24.04 -6.60
CA ALA A 3 1.42 23.07 -6.48
C ALA A 3 0.80 21.71 -6.81
N GLY A 4 1.22 21.13 -7.93
CA GLY A 4 0.75 19.82 -8.35
C GLY A 4 0.99 18.84 -7.21
N LEU A 5 -0.09 18.27 -6.69
CA LEU A 5 -0.03 17.07 -5.87
C LEU A 5 0.79 16.08 -6.68
N LYS A 6 2.04 15.84 -6.28
CA LYS A 6 2.90 14.83 -6.87
C LYS A 6 2.28 13.51 -6.46
N ARG A 7 1.27 13.08 -7.21
CA ARG A 7 0.60 11.80 -7.01
C ARG A 7 1.64 10.72 -7.23
N ASP A 8 1.66 9.76 -6.33
CA ASP A 8 2.54 8.61 -6.45
C ASP A 8 2.33 7.96 -7.83
N PRO A 9 3.41 7.62 -8.54
CA PRO A 9 3.29 7.02 -9.86
C PRO A 9 2.56 5.69 -9.72
N ILE A 10 1.43 5.55 -10.42
CA ILE A 10 0.73 4.28 -10.53
C ILE A 10 1.30 3.57 -11.76
N VAL A 11 1.86 2.39 -11.54
CA VAL A 11 2.34 1.50 -12.59
C VAL A 11 1.25 0.48 -12.88
N ILE A 12 0.89 0.33 -14.15
CA ILE A 12 -0.06 -0.70 -14.59
C ILE A 12 0.75 -1.93 -15.00
N LEU A 13 0.65 -2.99 -14.20
CA LEU A 13 1.27 -4.28 -14.44
C LEU A 13 0.25 -5.21 -15.09
N ARG A 14 0.69 -5.98 -16.08
CA ARG A 14 -0.10 -7.08 -16.65
C ARG A 14 0.52 -8.38 -16.15
N ILE A 15 -0.15 -9.04 -15.23
CA ILE A 15 0.27 -10.31 -14.66
C ILE A 15 -0.28 -11.44 -15.51
N ASP A 16 0.57 -12.09 -16.29
CA ASP A 16 0.21 -13.17 -17.22
C ASP A 16 0.85 -14.53 -16.87
N GLY A 17 1.47 -14.61 -15.69
CA GLY A 17 2.07 -15.82 -15.16
C GLY A 17 3.53 -16.05 -15.55
N GLU A 18 4.13 -15.26 -16.43
CA GLU A 18 5.55 -15.40 -16.81
C GLU A 18 6.48 -15.17 -15.60
N ASP A 19 6.28 -14.07 -14.87
CA ASP A 19 7.08 -13.74 -13.68
C ASP A 19 6.93 -14.82 -12.58
N LEU A 20 5.75 -15.40 -12.44
CA LEU A 20 5.51 -16.51 -11.51
C LEU A 20 6.24 -17.78 -11.97
N LEU A 21 6.27 -18.08 -13.27
CA LEU A 21 7.05 -19.20 -13.80
C LEU A 21 8.55 -18.99 -13.61
N GLU A 22 9.05 -17.77 -13.82
CA GLU A 22 10.45 -17.42 -13.57
C GLU A 22 10.79 -17.62 -12.09
N PHE A 23 9.95 -17.10 -11.19
CA PHE A 23 10.11 -17.28 -9.74
C PHE A 23 10.19 -18.76 -9.34
N LEU A 24 9.25 -19.60 -9.80
CA LEU A 24 9.19 -21.03 -9.47
C LEU A 24 10.39 -21.85 -9.98
N ASN A 25 11.06 -21.36 -11.03
CA ASN A 25 12.27 -21.97 -11.58
C ASN A 25 13.56 -21.30 -11.09
N GLY A 26 13.43 -20.18 -10.37
CA GLY A 26 14.54 -19.42 -9.84
C GLY A 26 15.15 -20.02 -8.56
N PRO A 27 16.38 -19.61 -8.21
CA PRO A 27 17.05 -20.06 -6.99
C PRO A 27 16.44 -19.48 -5.70
N SER A 28 15.62 -18.43 -5.82
CA SER A 28 14.92 -17.80 -4.68
C SER A 28 13.68 -18.57 -4.22
N TYR A 29 13.16 -19.50 -5.04
CA TYR A 29 11.93 -20.24 -4.76
C TYR A 29 11.95 -20.95 -3.40
N GLU A 30 12.86 -21.91 -3.23
CA GLU A 30 12.92 -22.73 -2.01
C GLU A 30 13.13 -21.89 -0.74
N PRO A 31 14.14 -21.00 -0.64
CA PRO A 31 14.37 -20.25 0.60
C PRO A 31 13.20 -19.33 0.96
N GLU A 32 12.53 -18.75 -0.04
CA GLU A 32 11.39 -17.85 0.19
C GLU A 32 10.14 -18.61 0.64
N ILE A 33 9.79 -19.72 -0.03
CA ILE A 33 8.63 -20.53 0.35
C ILE A 33 8.84 -21.24 1.70
N VAL A 34 10.07 -21.66 2.03
CA VAL A 34 10.39 -22.21 3.36
C VAL A 34 10.22 -21.14 4.46
N SER A 35 10.68 -19.92 4.20
CA SER A 35 10.50 -18.79 5.11
C SER A 35 9.03 -18.48 5.33
N ILE A 36 8.23 -18.47 4.25
CA ILE A 36 6.78 -18.26 4.32
C ILE A 36 6.11 -19.41 5.09
N PHE A 37 6.43 -20.66 4.79
CA PHE A 37 5.89 -21.84 5.47
C PHE A 37 6.10 -21.74 6.99
N SER A 38 7.33 -21.43 7.42
CA SER A 38 7.67 -21.28 8.84
C SER A 38 6.87 -20.17 9.55
N GLN A 39 6.39 -19.15 8.82
CA GLN A 39 5.57 -18.07 9.35
C GLN A 39 4.07 -18.43 9.44
N ILE A 40 3.59 -19.33 8.58
CA ILE A 40 2.16 -19.67 8.47
C ILE A 40 1.79 -21.04 9.06
N GLU A 41 2.78 -21.91 9.26
CA GLU A 41 2.62 -23.27 9.78
C GLU A 41 1.91 -23.21 11.13
N SER A 42 0.79 -23.93 11.23
CA SER A 42 0.05 -24.08 12.48
C SER A 42 -0.67 -25.43 12.52
N PRO A 43 -0.79 -26.06 13.71
CA PRO A 43 -1.24 -27.46 13.82
C PRO A 43 -2.68 -27.73 13.36
N GLN A 44 -3.50 -26.68 13.19
CA GLN A 44 -4.93 -26.81 12.89
C GLN A 44 -5.28 -26.51 11.43
N LYS A 45 -4.32 -26.12 10.57
CA LYS A 45 -4.62 -25.71 9.19
C LYS A 45 -4.44 -26.85 8.20
N SER A 46 -5.34 -26.94 7.24
CA SER A 46 -5.20 -27.87 6.11
C SER A 46 -4.09 -27.41 5.17
N LEU A 47 -3.53 -28.34 4.38
CA LEU A 47 -2.56 -28.01 3.31
C LEU A 47 -3.11 -26.96 2.34
N HIS A 48 -4.40 -27.03 2.04
CA HIS A 48 -5.11 -26.07 1.20
C HIS A 48 -5.06 -24.65 1.78
N ASP A 49 -5.37 -24.49 3.07
CA ASP A 49 -5.33 -23.19 3.75
C ASP A 49 -3.91 -22.62 3.87
N LEU A 50 -2.92 -23.50 3.98
CA LEU A 50 -1.51 -23.12 3.99
C LEU A 50 -1.07 -22.62 2.60
N ILE A 51 -1.48 -23.28 1.52
CA ILE A 51 -1.15 -22.84 0.16
C ILE A 51 -1.80 -21.49 -0.16
N ILE A 52 -3.08 -21.30 0.19
CA ILE A 52 -3.76 -20.00 0.00
C ILE A 52 -3.03 -18.90 0.78
N GLN A 53 -2.67 -19.17 2.04
CA GLN A 53 -1.92 -18.19 2.81
C GLN A 53 -0.54 -17.91 2.23
N ALA A 54 0.17 -18.91 1.74
CA ALA A 54 1.45 -18.69 1.11
C ALA A 54 1.32 -17.87 -0.18
N LEU A 55 0.33 -18.15 -1.02
CA LEU A 55 0.02 -17.32 -2.19
C LEU A 55 -0.32 -15.88 -1.80
N SER A 56 -1.00 -15.67 -0.66
CA SER A 56 -1.27 -14.31 -0.14
C SER A 56 -0.07 -13.57 0.42
N LYS A 57 1.05 -14.27 0.66
CA LYS A 57 2.33 -13.66 1.09
C LYS A 57 3.22 -13.28 -0.09
N LEU A 58 2.95 -13.83 -1.27
CA LEU A 58 3.60 -13.44 -2.50
C LEU A 58 2.93 -12.19 -3.08
N ASN A 59 3.72 -11.37 -3.78
CA ASN A 59 3.28 -10.09 -4.32
C ASN A 59 3.37 -10.10 -5.85
N VAL A 60 3.05 -8.94 -6.44
CA VAL A 60 3.18 -8.70 -7.87
C VAL A 60 4.60 -8.92 -8.39
N ASP A 61 5.63 -8.76 -7.53
CA ASP A 61 7.03 -9.01 -7.87
C ASP A 61 7.32 -10.49 -8.16
N GLN A 62 6.60 -11.40 -7.50
CA GLN A 62 6.65 -12.84 -7.78
C GLN A 62 5.58 -13.26 -8.81
N GLY A 63 4.98 -12.32 -9.54
CA GLY A 63 4.00 -12.59 -10.59
C GLY A 63 2.63 -13.05 -10.09
N ILE A 64 2.28 -12.77 -8.83
CA ILE A 64 0.97 -13.10 -8.28
C ILE A 64 0.13 -11.83 -8.14
N PRO A 65 -1.08 -11.79 -8.74
CA PRO A 65 -1.98 -10.67 -8.52
C PRO A 65 -2.54 -10.71 -7.08
N PRO A 66 -3.00 -9.58 -6.53
CA PRO A 66 -3.50 -9.50 -5.16
C PRO A 66 -4.59 -10.53 -4.88
N THR A 67 -4.29 -11.51 -4.03
CA THR A 67 -5.25 -12.57 -3.66
C THR A 67 -6.35 -12.08 -2.73
N SER A 68 -6.27 -10.85 -2.23
CA SER A 68 -7.39 -10.18 -1.55
C SER A 68 -8.57 -9.87 -2.49
N ASP A 69 -8.36 -9.87 -3.80
CA ASP A 69 -9.42 -9.62 -4.78
C ASP A 69 -10.25 -10.90 -5.03
N SER A 70 -11.57 -10.77 -4.94
CA SER A 70 -12.50 -11.90 -5.07
C SER A 70 -12.44 -12.55 -6.45
N TRP A 71 -12.18 -11.79 -7.53
CA TRP A 71 -12.09 -12.34 -8.87
C TRP A 71 -10.83 -13.21 -9.00
N VAL A 72 -9.71 -12.76 -8.44
CA VAL A 72 -8.45 -13.52 -8.43
C VAL A 72 -8.62 -14.84 -7.69
N ILE A 73 -9.27 -14.83 -6.53
CA ILE A 73 -9.55 -16.05 -5.77
C ILE A 73 -10.37 -17.03 -6.64
N SER A 74 -11.52 -16.60 -7.15
CA SER A 74 -12.46 -17.50 -7.83
C SER A 74 -12.01 -17.97 -9.22
N ASN A 75 -11.21 -17.18 -9.93
CA ASN A 75 -10.81 -17.50 -11.32
C ASN A 75 -9.38 -18.02 -11.45
N ILE A 76 -8.49 -17.69 -10.50
CA ILE A 76 -7.08 -18.09 -10.55
C ILE A 76 -6.75 -19.08 -9.42
N VAL A 77 -7.00 -18.71 -8.16
CA VAL A 77 -6.52 -19.48 -7.00
C VAL A 77 -7.35 -20.75 -6.76
N GLU A 78 -8.67 -20.65 -6.64
CA GLU A 78 -9.55 -21.81 -6.41
C GLU A 78 -9.46 -22.85 -7.54
N PRO A 79 -9.48 -22.47 -8.84
CA PRO A 79 -9.34 -23.47 -9.91
C PRO A 79 -7.96 -24.13 -9.95
N ALA A 80 -6.90 -23.42 -9.53
CA ALA A 80 -5.55 -23.99 -9.42
C ALA A 80 -5.43 -25.00 -8.27
N LEU A 81 -6.22 -24.84 -7.21
CA LEU A 81 -6.29 -25.77 -6.09
C LEU A 81 -7.14 -27.01 -6.41
N LEU A 82 -8.19 -26.86 -7.22
CA LEU A 82 -9.10 -27.96 -7.62
C LEU A 82 -8.52 -28.89 -8.70
N SER A 83 -7.49 -28.44 -9.42
CA SER A 83 -6.91 -29.22 -10.54
C SER A 83 -6.21 -30.52 -10.14
N GLU A 84 -5.92 -30.76 -8.85
CA GLU A 84 -5.20 -31.96 -8.41
C GLU A 84 -5.92 -32.64 -7.23
N HIS A 85 -6.56 -33.78 -7.52
CA HIS A 85 -7.01 -34.76 -6.51
C HIS A 85 -5.87 -35.75 -6.28
N GLY A 86 -5.14 -35.67 -5.17
CA GLY A 86 -3.99 -36.59 -4.99
C GLY A 86 -3.52 -36.90 -3.57
N HIS A 87 -3.77 -36.04 -2.58
CA HIS A 87 -3.22 -36.28 -1.24
C HIS A 87 -4.30 -36.36 -0.15
N ASP A 88 -4.31 -37.51 0.51
CA ASP A 88 -5.07 -37.85 1.71
C ASP A 88 -4.83 -36.78 2.79
N LEU A 89 -5.85 -35.96 3.05
CA LEU A 89 -5.80 -34.70 3.81
C LEU A 89 -5.49 -34.87 5.32
N ASP A 90 -5.19 -36.09 5.77
CA ASP A 90 -4.97 -36.46 7.17
C ASP A 90 -3.49 -36.72 7.55
N LYS A 91 -2.52 -36.46 6.65
CA LYS A 91 -1.09 -36.59 6.97
C LYS A 91 -0.48 -35.26 7.44
N PRO A 92 0.46 -35.30 8.41
CA PRO A 92 1.23 -34.11 8.78
C PRO A 92 1.95 -33.59 7.54
N VAL A 93 1.72 -32.31 7.24
CA VAL A 93 2.34 -31.62 6.11
C VAL A 93 3.80 -31.40 6.45
N SER A 94 4.68 -32.28 5.98
CA SER A 94 6.12 -32.00 6.00
C SER A 94 6.44 -30.84 5.05
N GLN A 95 7.45 -30.05 5.38
CA GLN A 95 7.91 -28.92 4.57
C GLN A 95 8.18 -29.30 3.10
N GLU A 96 8.73 -30.50 2.86
CA GLU A 96 9.02 -31.00 1.52
C GLU A 96 7.74 -31.25 0.72
N ILE A 97 6.71 -31.80 1.36
CA ILE A 97 5.40 -32.03 0.74
C ILE A 97 4.75 -30.68 0.40
N PHE A 98 4.83 -29.73 1.32
CA PHE A 98 4.31 -28.38 1.08
C PHE A 98 5.00 -27.70 -0.10
N LEU A 99 6.33 -27.75 -0.19
CA LEU A 99 7.09 -27.16 -1.29
C LEU A 99 6.72 -27.77 -2.65
N GLU A 100 6.55 -29.09 -2.70
CA GLU A 100 6.19 -29.77 -3.95
C GLU A 100 4.76 -29.42 -4.38
N GLU A 101 3.80 -29.48 -3.45
CA GLU A 101 2.40 -29.17 -3.71
C GLU A 101 2.19 -27.69 -4.04
N PHE A 102 2.84 -26.79 -3.31
CA PHE A 102 2.82 -25.36 -3.61
C PHE A 102 3.31 -25.09 -5.03
N LYS A 103 4.41 -25.74 -5.45
CA LYS A 103 4.94 -25.59 -6.81
C LYS A 103 3.91 -26.01 -7.86
N LYS A 104 3.22 -27.14 -7.67
CA LYS A 104 2.17 -27.61 -8.60
C LYS A 104 1.01 -26.62 -8.70
N VAL A 105 0.51 -26.14 -7.56
CA VAL A 105 -0.59 -25.17 -7.53
C VAL A 105 -0.16 -23.85 -8.17
N ALA A 106 1.04 -23.35 -7.86
CA ALA A 106 1.55 -22.12 -8.43
C ALA A 106 1.79 -22.23 -9.96
N LEU A 107 2.23 -23.39 -10.46
CA LEU A 107 2.30 -23.68 -11.90
C LEU A 107 0.91 -23.67 -12.56
N SER A 108 -0.10 -24.27 -11.90
CA SER A 108 -1.49 -24.24 -12.37
C SER A 108 -2.03 -22.81 -12.41
N ALA A 109 -1.78 -22.01 -11.36
CA ALA A 109 -2.12 -20.61 -11.30
C ALA A 109 -1.44 -19.80 -12.42
N ALA A 110 -0.16 -20.04 -12.70
CA ALA A 110 0.55 -19.40 -13.80
C ALA A 110 -0.07 -19.72 -15.16
N ASN A 111 -0.46 -20.97 -15.40
CA ASN A 111 -1.17 -21.36 -16.62
C ASN A 111 -2.53 -20.65 -16.74
N ARG A 112 -3.26 -20.48 -15.63
CA ARG A 112 -4.52 -19.72 -15.62
C ARG A 112 -4.30 -18.25 -15.91
N LEU A 113 -3.26 -17.64 -15.34
CA LEU A 113 -2.88 -16.25 -15.63
C LEU A 113 -2.49 -16.04 -17.10
N LYS A 114 -1.93 -17.06 -17.74
CA LYS A 114 -1.64 -17.03 -19.18
C LYS A 114 -2.91 -17.01 -20.03
N GLU A 115 -3.94 -17.76 -19.62
CA GLU A 115 -5.25 -17.75 -20.27
C GLU A 115 -6.04 -16.47 -19.97
N GLN A 116 -5.96 -15.98 -18.74
CA GLN A 116 -6.71 -14.83 -18.22
C GLN A 116 -5.76 -13.89 -17.47
N PRO A 117 -5.02 -13.02 -18.19
CA PRO A 117 -4.08 -12.11 -17.57
C PRO A 117 -4.80 -11.08 -16.73
N VAL A 118 -4.23 -10.77 -15.57
CA VAL A 118 -4.79 -9.82 -14.60
C VAL A 118 -4.06 -8.49 -14.70
N ILE A 119 -4.81 -7.40 -14.84
CA ILE A 119 -4.24 -6.06 -14.80
C ILE A 119 -4.21 -5.60 -13.35
N VAL A 120 -3.04 -5.20 -12.87
CA VAL A 120 -2.83 -4.73 -11.49
C VAL A 120 -2.30 -3.30 -11.53
N ALA A 121 -2.97 -2.40 -10.83
CA ALA A 121 -2.44 -1.09 -10.50
C ALA A 121 -1.54 -1.23 -9.26
N HIS A 122 -0.25 -1.04 -9.47
CA HIS A 122 0.77 -1.04 -8.43
C HIS A 122 1.20 0.39 -8.13
N SER A 123 1.25 0.76 -6.85
CA SER A 123 1.81 2.03 -6.40
C SER A 123 2.74 1.79 -5.23
N GLU A 124 3.95 2.33 -5.29
CA GLU A 124 4.91 2.30 -4.20
C GLU A 124 5.28 3.73 -3.80
N SER A 125 5.22 3.98 -2.49
CA SER A 125 5.55 5.27 -1.88
C SER A 125 6.57 5.08 -0.78
N THR A 126 7.64 5.86 -0.82
CA THR A 126 8.67 5.85 0.22
C THR A 126 8.72 7.20 0.92
N PHE A 127 8.57 7.17 2.24
CA PHE A 127 8.63 8.33 3.11
C PHE A 127 9.98 8.37 3.82
N ASP A 128 10.90 9.18 3.29
CA ASP A 128 12.30 9.32 3.72
C ASP A 128 12.59 10.66 4.42
N GLY A 129 11.56 11.47 4.65
CA GLY A 129 11.68 12.81 5.23
C GLY A 129 12.12 13.90 4.25
N ASN A 130 12.47 13.59 3.00
CA ASN A 130 12.95 14.58 2.03
C ASN A 130 11.86 15.60 1.64
N GLY A 131 10.61 15.16 1.58
CA GLY A 131 9.46 16.06 1.39
C GLY A 131 9.34 17.11 2.49
N VAL A 132 9.53 16.69 3.74
CA VAL A 132 9.53 17.56 4.91
C VAL A 132 10.74 18.50 4.90
N LYS A 133 11.92 17.97 4.60
CA LYS A 133 13.16 18.73 4.45
C LYS A 133 13.05 19.83 3.41
N ARG A 134 12.44 19.54 2.26
CA ARG A 134 12.17 20.52 1.19
C ARG A 134 11.25 21.62 1.69
N LEU A 135 10.17 21.28 2.39
CA LEU A 135 9.24 22.25 2.97
C LEU A 135 9.93 23.14 4.01
N LEU A 136 10.68 22.55 4.94
CA LEU A 136 11.43 23.28 5.99
C LEU A 136 12.53 24.19 5.41
N SER A 137 13.10 23.83 4.26
CA SER A 137 14.11 24.63 3.57
C SER A 137 13.54 25.89 2.90
N ASN A 138 12.24 25.90 2.58
CA ASN A 138 11.56 27.02 1.94
C ASN A 138 10.71 27.80 2.96
N LYS A 139 11.34 28.77 3.65
CA LYS A 139 10.68 29.57 4.70
C LYS A 139 9.37 30.23 4.25
N PHE A 140 9.34 30.79 3.03
CA PHE A 140 8.15 31.48 2.53
C PHE A 140 6.98 30.52 2.32
N GLU A 141 7.24 29.36 1.74
CA GLU A 141 6.22 28.33 1.52
C GLU A 141 5.76 27.72 2.85
N LEU A 142 6.68 27.43 3.76
CA LEU A 142 6.39 26.97 5.11
C LEU A 142 5.48 27.95 5.85
N ASP A 143 5.87 29.23 5.94
CA ASP A 143 5.07 30.25 6.63
C ASP A 143 3.68 30.38 6.03
N LYS A 144 3.56 30.35 4.69
CA LYS A 144 2.27 30.39 4.00
C LYS A 144 1.37 29.20 4.37
N ILE A 145 1.92 27.99 4.37
CA ILE A 145 1.18 26.76 4.69
C ILE A 145 0.79 26.73 6.16
N LEU A 146 1.71 27.11 7.07
CA LEU A 146 1.43 27.20 8.50
C LEU A 146 0.31 28.22 8.79
N ASN A 147 0.35 29.40 8.15
CA ASN A 147 -0.71 30.41 8.24
C ASN A 147 -2.06 29.85 7.79
N SER A 148 -2.10 29.18 6.63
CA SER A 148 -3.32 28.56 6.12
C SER A 148 -3.85 27.49 7.07
N ALA A 149 -2.97 26.69 7.68
CA ALA A 149 -3.37 25.66 8.63
C ALA A 149 -4.02 26.28 9.87
N ILE A 150 -3.39 27.30 10.49
CA ILE A 150 -3.93 27.91 11.71
C ILE A 150 -5.17 28.78 11.49
N GLU A 151 -5.38 29.31 10.29
CA GLU A 151 -6.59 30.08 9.95
C GLU A 151 -7.86 29.22 10.01
N THR A 152 -7.73 27.92 9.76
CA THR A 152 -8.85 26.97 9.81
C THR A 152 -9.19 26.49 11.22
N LEU A 153 -8.33 26.79 12.21
CA LEU A 153 -8.47 26.26 13.57
C LEU A 153 -9.31 27.16 14.47
N PRO A 154 -10.09 26.58 15.41
CA PRO A 154 -10.81 27.34 16.42
C PRO A 154 -9.86 28.13 17.33
N LYS A 155 -10.15 29.43 17.50
CA LYS A 155 -9.40 30.36 18.34
C LYS A 155 -10.24 30.83 19.52
N ASP A 156 -9.60 31.05 20.68
CA ASP A 156 -10.26 31.69 21.81
C ASP A 156 -10.48 33.19 21.54
N LYS A 157 -11.19 33.86 22.46
CA LYS A 157 -11.41 35.33 22.44
C LYS A 157 -10.13 36.18 22.42
N ASN A 158 -8.97 35.59 22.70
CA ASN A 158 -7.66 36.23 22.72
C ASN A 158 -6.77 35.79 21.54
N GLY A 159 -7.30 35.04 20.57
CA GLY A 159 -6.56 34.53 19.42
C GLY A 159 -5.60 33.36 19.74
N LYS A 160 -5.81 32.65 20.86
CA LYS A 160 -5.02 31.48 21.25
C LYS A 160 -5.64 30.19 20.71
N ILE A 161 -4.80 29.20 20.44
CA ILE A 161 -5.16 27.90 19.88
C ILE A 161 -4.80 26.82 20.90
N SER A 162 -5.66 25.81 21.07
CA SER A 162 -5.32 24.64 21.89
C SER A 162 -4.30 23.76 21.17
N LYS A 163 -3.31 23.26 21.89
CA LYS A 163 -2.38 22.24 21.39
C LYS A 163 -3.07 20.96 20.90
N ASP A 164 -4.31 20.67 21.36
CA ASP A 164 -5.08 19.51 20.90
C ASP A 164 -5.31 19.52 19.37
N TYR A 165 -5.28 20.71 18.76
CA TYR A 165 -5.41 20.89 17.31
C TYR A 165 -4.11 20.67 16.54
N LEU A 166 -2.98 20.34 17.19
CA LEU A 166 -1.70 20.13 16.50
C LEU A 166 -1.77 18.96 15.51
N ARG A 167 -2.50 17.88 15.81
CA ARG A 167 -2.70 16.76 14.86
C ARG A 167 -3.48 17.22 13.63
N VAL A 168 -4.58 17.94 13.84
CA VAL A 168 -5.41 18.50 12.76
C VAL A 168 -4.61 19.48 11.89
N ALA A 169 -3.79 20.32 12.52
CA ALA A 169 -2.91 21.23 11.82
C ALA A 169 -1.85 20.48 11.01
N LEU A 170 -1.25 19.42 11.59
CA LEU A 170 -0.29 18.57 10.90
C LEU A 170 -0.90 17.91 9.66
N ASP A 171 -2.12 17.36 9.75
CA ASP A 171 -2.82 16.78 8.60
C ASP A 171 -3.06 17.79 7.47
N THR A 172 -3.26 19.06 7.82
CA THR A 172 -3.42 20.14 6.83
C THR A 172 -2.10 20.46 6.13
N VAL A 173 -0.96 20.30 6.81
CA VAL A 173 0.39 20.55 6.27
C VAL A 173 0.99 19.32 5.58
N ALA A 174 0.57 18.12 5.96
CA ALA A 174 1.12 16.85 5.51
C ALA A 174 1.21 16.72 3.97
N PRO A 175 0.20 17.09 3.16
CA PRO A 175 0.30 17.02 1.69
C PRO A 175 1.44 17.86 1.12
N SER A 176 1.74 19.02 1.70
CA SER A 176 2.85 19.87 1.27
C SER A 176 4.22 19.33 1.69
N ALA A 177 4.24 18.60 2.81
CA ALA A 177 5.42 17.91 3.32
C ALA A 177 5.64 16.52 2.68
N ALA A 178 4.79 16.12 1.72
CA ALA A 178 4.75 14.76 1.15
C ALA A 178 4.63 13.67 2.22
N LEU A 179 3.89 13.97 3.29
CA LEU A 179 3.51 13.01 4.32
C LEU A 179 2.10 12.50 4.05
N PRO A 180 1.79 11.25 4.41
CA PRO A 180 0.43 10.74 4.32
C PRO A 180 -0.42 11.41 5.41
N PRO A 181 -1.76 11.44 5.25
CA PRO A 181 -2.64 11.87 6.33
C PRO A 181 -2.57 10.88 7.50
N PHE A 182 -2.77 11.38 8.72
CA PHE A 182 -2.83 10.53 9.92
C PHE A 182 -3.92 9.46 9.78
N GLY A 183 -3.63 8.23 10.19
CA GLY A 183 -4.53 7.08 10.06
C GLY A 183 -4.38 6.30 8.75
N ALA A 184 -3.61 6.80 7.77
CA ALA A 184 -3.43 6.10 6.50
C ALA A 184 -2.39 4.98 6.56
N ILE A 185 -1.35 5.15 7.37
CA ILE A 185 -0.23 4.20 7.49
C ILE A 185 0.12 4.05 8.98
N GLU A 186 -0.09 2.86 9.54
CA GLU A 186 0.09 2.61 10.98
C GLU A 186 1.52 2.88 11.47
N GLU A 187 2.53 2.57 10.65
CA GLU A 187 3.93 2.84 10.95
C GLU A 187 4.21 4.34 11.03
N MET A 188 3.60 5.13 10.13
CA MET A 188 3.72 6.59 10.16
C MET A 188 3.01 7.17 11.37
N ASP A 189 1.85 6.63 11.75
CA ASP A 189 1.12 7.07 12.93
C ASP A 189 1.91 6.82 14.22
N LYS A 190 2.68 5.72 14.28
CA LYS A 190 3.61 5.45 15.39
C LYS A 190 4.70 6.51 15.47
N VAL A 191 5.35 6.84 14.35
CA VAL A 191 6.35 7.92 14.24
C VAL A 191 5.76 9.26 14.72
N ILE A 192 4.59 9.64 14.20
CA ILE A 192 3.91 10.88 14.60
C ILE A 192 3.58 10.84 16.11
N GLY A 193 3.06 9.71 16.61
CA GLY A 193 2.74 9.54 18.03
C GLY A 193 3.95 9.68 18.95
N GLU A 194 5.12 9.17 18.56
CA GLU A 194 6.37 9.33 19.31
C GLU A 194 6.87 10.78 19.31
N VAL A 195 6.80 11.45 18.17
CA VAL A 195 7.19 12.87 18.04
C VAL A 195 6.31 13.76 18.92
N PHE A 196 4.99 13.53 18.94
CA PHE A 196 4.07 14.31 19.77
C PHE A 196 4.37 14.18 21.27
N LYS A 197 4.76 12.98 21.72
CA LYS A 197 5.21 12.75 23.11
C LYS A 197 6.50 13.52 23.41
N LEU A 198 7.46 13.52 22.47
CA LEU A 198 8.76 14.18 22.65
C LEU A 198 8.61 15.71 22.76
N VAL A 199 7.76 16.31 21.93
CA VAL A 199 7.57 17.76 21.89
C VAL A 199 6.57 18.26 22.97
N SER A 200 6.08 17.38 23.85
CA SER A 200 5.05 17.70 24.86
C SER A 200 3.84 18.41 24.23
N ALA A 201 3.35 17.83 23.13
CA ALA A 201 2.25 18.37 22.35
C ALA A 201 0.87 18.13 23.02
N ASP A 202 0.76 17.21 23.98
CA ASP A 202 -0.52 16.74 24.54
C ASP A 202 -0.96 17.47 25.85
N ASP A 203 -0.30 18.55 26.27
CA ASP A 203 -0.60 19.23 27.55
C ASP A 203 -1.88 20.11 27.53
N ALA A 204 -2.72 20.05 26.48
CA ALA A 204 -3.95 20.84 26.27
C ALA A 204 -3.81 22.36 26.48
N LYS A 205 -2.58 22.89 26.39
CA LYS A 205 -2.27 24.28 26.70
C LYS A 205 -2.72 25.20 25.57
N LEU A 206 -3.36 26.33 25.91
CA LEU A 206 -3.63 27.40 24.96
C LEU A 206 -2.34 28.20 24.67
N VAL A 207 -1.93 28.23 23.41
CA VAL A 207 -0.73 28.92 22.92
C VAL A 207 -1.08 29.99 21.90
N LYS A 208 -0.21 30.99 21.73
CA LYS A 208 -0.38 32.00 20.67
C LYS A 208 -0.05 31.40 19.31
N GLU A 209 -0.55 32.01 18.24
CA GLU A 209 -0.30 31.55 16.86
C GLU A 209 1.17 31.32 16.55
N GLU A 210 2.06 32.27 16.90
CA GLU A 210 3.50 32.14 16.64
C GLU A 210 4.16 30.99 17.42
N GLU A 211 3.70 30.74 18.65
CA GLU A 211 4.16 29.59 19.45
C GLU A 211 3.63 28.29 18.86
N PHE A 212 2.37 28.27 18.41
CA PHE A 212 1.76 27.12 17.73
C PHE A 212 2.50 26.75 16.45
N LYS A 213 2.81 27.74 15.59
CA LYS A 213 3.61 27.55 14.37
C LYS A 213 4.99 26.97 14.67
N LYS A 214 5.64 27.48 15.73
CA LYS A 214 6.96 26.99 16.16
C LYS A 214 6.90 25.52 16.57
N ILE A 215 5.91 25.14 17.37
CA ILE A 215 5.70 23.74 17.80
C ILE A 215 5.42 22.86 16.58
N LEU A 216 4.56 23.29 15.66
CA LEU A 216 4.24 22.53 14.46
C LEU A 216 5.48 22.36 13.55
N THR A 217 6.32 23.38 13.44
CA THR A 217 7.60 23.32 12.72
C THR A 217 8.58 22.35 13.39
N GLU A 218 8.63 22.34 14.72
CA GLU A 218 9.46 21.41 15.50
C GLU A 218 9.01 19.96 15.30
N ILE A 219 7.69 19.70 15.33
CA ILE A 219 7.11 18.39 15.02
C ILE A 219 7.52 17.93 13.61
N LEU A 220 7.39 18.79 12.60
CA LEU A 220 7.83 18.48 11.23
C LEU A 220 9.33 18.15 11.18
N GLY A 221 10.17 18.94 11.86
CA GLY A 221 11.61 18.68 11.96
C GLY A 221 11.93 17.35 12.63
N SER A 222 11.21 16.98 13.68
CA SER A 222 11.39 15.68 14.35
C SER A 222 10.94 14.50 13.47
N ILE A 223 9.80 14.62 12.77
CA ILE A 223 9.36 13.61 11.79
C ILE A 223 10.41 13.43 10.70
N MET A 224 10.94 14.54 10.16
CA MET A 224 12.02 14.51 9.16
C MET A 224 13.22 13.70 9.66
N LEU A 225 13.70 13.97 10.88
CA LEU A 225 14.86 13.25 11.44
C LEU A 225 14.59 11.76 11.66
N GLN A 226 13.39 11.39 12.10
CA GLN A 226 13.03 9.98 12.28
C GLN A 226 12.99 9.25 10.92
N LEU A 227 12.39 9.86 9.89
CA LEU A 227 12.30 9.27 8.56
C LEU A 227 13.63 9.24 7.81
N GLU A 228 14.53 10.21 8.04
CA GLU A 228 15.90 10.16 7.49
C GLU A 228 16.71 9.00 8.09
N GLY A 229 16.45 8.63 9.34
CA GLY A 229 17.09 7.50 10.01
C GLY A 229 16.46 6.15 9.68
N ASN A 230 15.14 6.11 9.48
CA ASN A 230 14.38 4.90 9.15
C ASN A 230 13.24 5.21 8.18
N PRO A 231 13.48 5.15 6.85
CA PRO A 231 12.47 5.39 5.85
C PRO A 231 11.33 4.37 5.90
N ILE A 232 10.10 4.79 5.62
CA ILE A 232 8.93 3.92 5.55
C ILE A 232 8.54 3.73 4.09
N ALA A 233 8.56 2.49 3.60
CA ALA A 233 8.07 2.15 2.26
C ALA A 233 6.69 1.49 2.37
N VAL A 234 5.74 1.92 1.53
CA VAL A 234 4.39 1.37 1.45
C VAL A 234 4.10 1.05 -0.01
N ALA A 235 3.77 -0.21 -0.27
CA ALA A 235 3.27 -0.66 -1.55
C ALA A 235 1.77 -0.96 -1.46
N SER A 236 1.03 -0.61 -2.49
CA SER A 236 -0.39 -0.94 -2.64
C SER A 236 -0.62 -1.55 -4.02
N ASN A 237 -1.36 -2.66 -4.04
CA ASN A 237 -1.67 -3.42 -5.25
C ASN A 237 -3.18 -3.57 -5.36
N SER A 238 -3.76 -3.18 -6.49
CA SER A 238 -5.19 -3.31 -6.74
C SER A 238 -5.46 -3.90 -8.12
N VAL A 239 -6.36 -4.87 -8.21
CA VAL A 239 -6.78 -5.44 -9.48
C VAL A 239 -7.67 -4.45 -10.22
N VAL A 240 -7.31 -4.15 -11.46
CA VAL A 240 -8.09 -3.29 -12.34
C VAL A 240 -9.11 -4.16 -13.06
N HIS A 241 -10.35 -4.06 -12.62
CA HIS A 241 -11.49 -4.62 -13.34
C HIS A 241 -11.85 -3.67 -14.48
N GLU A 242 -11.93 -4.18 -15.71
CA GLU A 242 -12.64 -3.45 -16.76
C GLU A 242 -14.07 -3.19 -16.27
N PRO A 243 -14.60 -1.96 -16.38
CA PRO A 243 -15.97 -1.70 -15.99
C PRO A 243 -16.90 -2.55 -16.87
N LEU A 244 -17.46 -3.60 -16.27
CA LEU A 244 -18.48 -4.46 -16.88
C LEU A 244 -19.72 -3.61 -17.14
N GLY A 245 -19.79 -3.00 -18.33
CA GLY A 245 -20.97 -2.27 -18.78
C GLY A 245 -20.66 -1.00 -19.58
N SER A 246 -20.12 -1.15 -20.78
CA SER A 246 -20.60 -0.45 -21.98
C SER A 246 -19.89 -1.05 -23.18
N SER A 247 -20.53 -2.03 -23.82
CA SER A 247 -20.26 -2.30 -25.23
C SER A 247 -20.47 -1.01 -25.99
N SER A 248 -19.39 -0.27 -26.25
CA SER A 248 -19.40 0.77 -27.28
C SER A 248 -19.48 0.06 -28.62
N THR A 249 -20.70 -0.32 -29.03
CA THR A 249 -21.09 -0.34 -30.44
C THR A 249 -21.08 1.10 -30.95
N LEU A 250 -19.91 1.69 -31.05
CA LEU A 250 -19.68 2.96 -31.71
C LEU A 250 -18.74 2.63 -32.86
N LEU A 251 -19.24 2.84 -34.08
CA LEU A 251 -18.63 2.60 -35.39
C LEU A 251 -18.98 1.24 -36.04
N GLN A 252 -20.27 1.03 -36.30
CA GLN A 252 -20.64 0.43 -37.60
C GLN A 252 -21.05 1.55 -38.55
N PRO A 253 -20.34 1.76 -39.67
CA PRO A 253 -20.81 2.66 -40.72
C PRO A 253 -21.99 2.01 -41.45
N THR A 254 -23.13 2.69 -41.49
CA THR A 254 -24.28 2.34 -42.34
C THR A 254 -23.87 2.41 -43.81
N PRO A 255 -24.09 1.36 -44.62
CA PRO A 255 -23.85 1.43 -46.06
C PRO A 255 -24.88 2.37 -46.71
N ALA A 256 -24.38 3.33 -47.48
CA ALA A 256 -25.21 4.28 -48.21
C ALA A 256 -25.99 3.56 -49.33
N GLU A 257 -27.29 3.74 -49.31
CA GLU A 257 -28.25 3.28 -50.31
C GLU A 257 -28.06 4.11 -51.59
N THR A 258 -27.47 3.52 -52.63
CA THR A 258 -27.45 4.07 -53.99
C THR A 258 -28.79 3.81 -54.67
N ALA A 259 -29.47 4.90 -55.05
CA ALA A 259 -30.52 4.91 -56.08
C ALA A 259 -29.92 4.77 -57.48
#